data_AF-A0A7S4HJR0-F1
#
_entry.id   AF-A0A7S4HJR0-F1
#
_cell.length_a   1.000
_cell.length_b   1.000
_cell.length_c   1.000
_cell.angle_alpha   90.00
_cell.angle_beta   90.00
_cell.angle_gamma   90.00
#
_symmetry.space_group_name_H-M   'P 1'
#
loop_
_entity.id
_entity.type
_entity.pdbx_description
1 polymer ?
#
loop_
_entity_poly.entity_id
_entity_poly.type
_entity_poly.pdbx_seq_one_letter_code
_entity_poly.pdbx_strand_id
1 'polypeptide(L)'
;RLRRRWTATGGSPPPSSSSGVVPSWESSSEDFGQKVDLTVRIREILRNYPEGLSILKELIQNADDAGARTVRFVAAEARPCRRRDSSPSSSSSSSPSSSSSDPLSDILSGPSLLAYNSARFTSTDFKSIQRIGDSLKKSGPSGTKTGRFGVGVNSTYHLTDVPVFVSGSKVVLFDPQARYVPGINPANPGKMIDCTKSSGRGLVSSLPAAFDPLRLFGCKFDGSEFPGTTFRFALRSERSAATSRLSRRSHSLEDMRALLREMAGAASSMLLFLKNVERIEVYDWKAAEGAPRLVGRTSVSNGTEKLRRMRSYALHAPAPVPGSRRKPVAVDYVLELKSERAGTSEEGGTTSAPAGETWMVCNQLGGGRASNMASDKAAEHLRLVPWAGVAARLDPPPVPCAEGDGGEADGGATMDEGMDAVEVVDGDGVIDDTQTEAGTGAASATGPSSGGAAYCFLPLPVSTGLPIHVNGYFELSSNRRDIWWSADDMSGDGRRRAVWNASLLADVAGSCYCRLL
;
A
#
# COMPACT_ATOMS: atom_id res chain seq x y z
N ARG A 1 16.86 -38.11 2.89
CA ARG A 1 16.32 -39.26 2.12
C ARG A 1 15.98 -38.76 0.71
N LEU A 2 16.30 -39.58 -0.31
CA LEU A 2 16.18 -39.36 -1.77
C LEU A 2 17.35 -38.67 -2.49
N ARG A 3 18.51 -39.34 -2.47
CA ARG A 3 19.44 -39.39 -3.61
C ARG A 3 18.88 -40.41 -4.61
N ARG A 4 18.61 -40.02 -5.87
CA ARG A 4 18.28 -40.97 -6.94
C ARG A 4 19.58 -41.54 -7.52
N ARG A 5 19.71 -42.87 -7.40
CA ARG A 5 20.68 -43.70 -8.09
C ARG A 5 20.46 -43.61 -9.60
N TRP A 6 21.53 -43.35 -10.35
CA TRP A 6 21.70 -43.89 -11.69
C TRP A 6 22.74 -44.99 -11.59
N THR A 7 22.29 -46.23 -11.74
CA THR A 7 23.13 -47.40 -11.96
C THR A 7 23.24 -47.59 -13.47
N ALA A 8 24.44 -47.42 -14.02
CA ALA A 8 24.79 -47.88 -15.35
C ALA A 8 25.75 -49.08 -15.21
N THR A 9 25.43 -50.09 -15.99
CA THR A 9 25.97 -51.45 -16.07
C THR A 9 27.44 -51.51 -16.43
N GLY A 10 28.10 -52.58 -15.98
CA GLY A 10 29.52 -52.84 -16.18
C GLY A 10 29.96 -52.89 -17.64
N GLY A 11 31.07 -52.21 -17.90
CA GLY A 11 31.97 -52.41 -19.03
C GLY A 11 33.40 -52.34 -18.50
N SER A 12 34.24 -53.28 -18.94
CA SER A 12 35.65 -53.41 -18.57
C SER A 12 36.45 -52.10 -18.75
N PRO A 13 37.51 -51.85 -17.95
CA PRO A 13 38.25 -50.60 -18.03
C PRO A 13 39.05 -50.53 -19.34
N PRO A 14 39.11 -49.37 -20.02
CA PRO A 14 40.01 -49.18 -21.15
C PRO A 14 41.46 -49.05 -20.66
N PRO A 15 42.45 -49.32 -21.53
CA PRO A 15 43.86 -49.33 -21.15
C PRO A 15 44.36 -47.93 -20.77
N SER A 16 45.22 -47.89 -19.76
CA SER A 16 45.94 -46.71 -19.30
C SER A 16 46.83 -46.12 -20.39
N SER A 17 46.40 -45.03 -21.03
CA SER A 17 47.29 -44.07 -21.69
C SER A 17 46.57 -42.74 -21.98
N SER A 18 46.75 -41.80 -21.06
CA SER A 18 46.94 -40.37 -21.28
C SER A 18 46.65 -39.70 -19.94
N SER A 19 47.70 -39.18 -19.33
CA SER A 19 47.63 -38.20 -18.25
C SER A 19 47.03 -36.90 -18.80
N GLY A 20 45.73 -36.94 -19.10
CA GLY A 20 44.93 -35.75 -19.23
C GLY A 20 44.82 -35.15 -17.84
N VAL A 21 45.68 -34.18 -17.54
CA VAL A 21 45.52 -33.31 -16.37
C VAL A 21 44.14 -32.67 -16.52
N VAL A 22 43.13 -33.21 -15.82
CA VAL A 22 41.87 -32.49 -15.65
C VAL A 22 42.29 -31.22 -14.92
N PRO A 23 42.13 -30.02 -15.52
CA PRO A 23 42.57 -28.81 -14.85
C PRO A 23 41.87 -28.76 -13.51
N SER A 24 42.65 -28.75 -12.42
CA SER A 24 42.13 -28.65 -11.07
C SER A 24 41.66 -27.22 -10.87
N TRP A 25 40.48 -26.91 -11.42
CA TRP A 25 39.80 -25.63 -11.20
C TRP A 25 39.62 -25.41 -9.70
N GLU A 26 39.35 -26.47 -8.93
CA GLU A 26 39.18 -26.41 -7.48
C GLU A 26 40.43 -25.92 -6.71
N SER A 27 41.65 -26.12 -7.24
CA SER A 27 42.88 -25.64 -6.58
C SER A 27 43.36 -24.27 -7.08
N SER A 28 42.77 -23.76 -8.16
CA SER A 28 43.27 -22.57 -8.87
C SER A 28 42.19 -21.55 -9.23
N SER A 29 40.97 -21.72 -8.72
CA SER A 29 39.86 -20.78 -8.93
C SER A 29 39.09 -20.56 -7.63
N GLU A 30 38.61 -19.34 -7.45
CA GLU A 30 37.70 -18.96 -6.37
C GLU A 30 36.32 -18.72 -6.97
N ASP A 31 35.27 -19.09 -6.23
CA ASP A 31 33.90 -18.78 -6.61
C ASP A 31 33.71 -17.26 -6.68
N PHE A 32 33.59 -16.73 -7.90
CA PHE A 32 33.37 -15.33 -8.18
C PHE A 32 31.95 -15.11 -8.73
N GLY A 33 31.22 -14.17 -8.15
CA GLY A 33 29.84 -13.90 -8.53
C GLY A 33 29.34 -12.55 -8.07
N GLN A 34 28.33 -12.02 -8.77
CA GLN A 34 27.69 -10.75 -8.43
C GLN A 34 26.88 -10.89 -7.13
N LYS A 35 26.93 -9.86 -6.28
CA LYS A 35 26.17 -9.78 -5.03
C LYS A 35 25.25 -8.57 -5.08
N VAL A 36 24.02 -8.71 -4.57
CA VAL A 36 23.06 -7.61 -4.45
C VAL A 36 23.00 -7.18 -2.99
N ASP A 37 23.34 -5.92 -2.71
CA ASP A 37 23.19 -5.35 -1.38
C ASP A 37 21.72 -4.96 -1.14
N LEU A 38 21.14 -5.50 -0.05
CA LEU A 38 19.74 -5.29 0.29
C LEU A 38 19.39 -3.82 0.51
N THR A 39 20.28 -3.05 1.15
CA THR A 39 20.06 -1.63 1.43
C THR A 39 20.08 -0.80 0.15
N VAL A 40 20.93 -1.16 -0.82
CA VAL A 40 20.96 -0.52 -2.15
C VAL A 40 19.67 -0.82 -2.89
N ARG A 41 19.22 -2.08 -2.88
CA ARG A 41 17.96 -2.47 -3.53
C ARG A 41 16.75 -1.77 -2.94
N ILE A 42 16.68 -1.63 -1.62
CA ILE A 42 15.61 -0.85 -0.97
C ILE A 42 15.69 0.61 -1.40
N ARG A 43 16.87 1.22 -1.44
CA ARG A 43 17.03 2.63 -1.87
C ARG A 43 16.56 2.86 -3.31
N GLU A 44 16.84 1.93 -4.23
CA GLU A 44 16.30 1.97 -5.60
C GLU A 44 14.77 1.93 -5.62
N ILE A 45 14.16 1.09 -4.77
CA ILE A 45 12.72 1.04 -4.61
C ILE A 45 12.20 2.40 -4.11
N LEU A 46 12.81 2.96 -3.07
CA LEU A 46 12.40 4.24 -2.49
C LEU A 46 12.48 5.40 -3.50
N ARG A 47 13.45 5.38 -4.42
CA ARG A 47 13.57 6.38 -5.51
C ARG A 47 12.42 6.30 -6.53
N ASN A 48 11.96 5.09 -6.83
CA ASN A 48 10.92 4.86 -7.83
C ASN A 48 9.50 4.96 -7.24
N TYR A 49 9.35 4.88 -5.93
CA TYR A 49 8.06 4.90 -5.23
C TYR A 49 7.99 6.18 -4.41
N PRO A 50 7.29 7.23 -4.88
CA PRO A 50 7.24 8.49 -4.16
C PRO A 50 6.56 8.32 -2.79
N GLU A 51 6.91 9.19 -1.86
CA GLU A 51 6.36 9.20 -0.50
C GLU A 51 4.93 9.74 -0.43
N GLY A 52 4.37 9.78 0.79
CA GLY A 52 3.04 10.30 1.05
C GLY A 52 1.96 9.20 1.05
N LEU A 53 0.78 9.51 0.49
CA LEU A 53 -0.39 8.63 0.56
C LEU A 53 -0.16 7.26 -0.10
N SER A 54 0.79 7.17 -1.04
CA SER A 54 1.17 5.92 -1.71
C SER A 54 1.51 4.81 -0.70
N ILE A 55 2.27 5.11 0.35
CA ILE A 55 2.69 4.15 1.38
C ILE A 55 1.46 3.58 2.09
N LEU A 56 0.49 4.44 2.38
CA LEU A 56 -0.70 4.04 3.10
C LEU A 56 -1.71 3.31 2.21
N LYS A 57 -1.82 3.72 0.94
CA LYS A 57 -2.56 3.00 -0.10
C LYS A 57 -2.03 1.56 -0.26
N GLU A 58 -0.72 1.35 -0.25
CA GLU A 58 -0.11 0.02 -0.29
C GLU A 58 -0.48 -0.82 0.96
N LEU A 59 -0.51 -0.22 2.16
CA LEU A 59 -0.95 -0.91 3.38
C LEU A 59 -2.43 -1.29 3.33
N ILE A 60 -3.29 -0.42 2.77
CA ILE A 60 -4.72 -0.71 2.55
C ILE A 60 -4.88 -1.86 1.54
N GLN A 61 -4.15 -1.82 0.42
CA GLN A 61 -4.22 -2.85 -0.60
C GLN A 61 -3.76 -4.22 -0.05
N ASN A 62 -2.68 -4.24 0.73
CA ASN A 62 -2.20 -5.44 1.42
C ASN A 62 -3.25 -6.01 2.38
N ALA A 63 -3.97 -5.15 3.08
CA ALA A 63 -5.07 -5.55 3.95
C ALA A 63 -6.26 -6.10 3.16
N ASP A 64 -6.64 -5.46 2.05
CA ASP A 64 -7.72 -5.92 1.16
C ASP A 64 -7.41 -7.31 0.58
N ASP A 65 -6.18 -7.51 0.10
CA ASP A 65 -5.69 -8.80 -0.40
C ASP A 65 -5.65 -9.90 0.64
N ALA A 66 -5.40 -9.54 1.91
CA ALA A 66 -5.43 -10.46 3.03
C ALA A 66 -6.87 -10.79 3.48
N GLY A 67 -7.89 -10.14 2.90
CA GLY A 67 -9.29 -10.32 3.27
C GLY A 67 -9.70 -9.55 4.53
N ALA A 68 -8.98 -8.47 4.88
CA ALA A 68 -9.34 -7.64 6.02
C ALA A 68 -10.63 -6.85 5.73
N ARG A 69 -11.45 -6.66 6.77
CA ARG A 69 -12.67 -5.82 6.72
C ARG A 69 -12.43 -4.42 7.25
N THR A 70 -11.46 -4.26 8.15
CA THR A 70 -11.17 -2.97 8.77
C THR A 70 -9.67 -2.71 8.74
N VAL A 71 -9.31 -1.48 8.37
CA VAL A 71 -7.96 -0.94 8.45
C VAL A 71 -7.97 0.27 9.38
N ARG A 72 -6.98 0.37 10.26
CA ARG A 72 -6.82 1.49 11.19
C ARG A 72 -5.42 2.04 11.11
N PHE A 73 -5.31 3.36 11.04
CA PHE A 73 -4.03 4.07 11.12
C PHE A 73 -4.00 4.95 12.36
N VAL A 74 -2.88 4.95 13.08
CA VAL A 74 -2.70 5.73 14.30
C VAL A 74 -1.39 6.47 14.24
N ALA A 75 -1.42 7.80 14.33
CA ALA A 75 -0.25 8.58 14.68
C ALA A 75 -0.07 8.49 16.20
N ALA A 76 0.99 7.82 16.65
CA ALA A 76 1.24 7.57 18.07
C ALA A 76 2.46 8.33 18.56
N GLU A 77 2.29 9.10 19.63
CA GLU A 77 3.38 9.76 20.32
C GLU A 77 4.37 8.77 20.95
N ALA A 78 5.61 9.21 21.07
CA ALA A 78 6.62 8.47 21.84
C ALA A 78 6.14 8.32 23.28
N ARG A 79 6.03 7.09 23.76
CA ARG A 79 5.75 6.85 25.17
C ARG A 79 7.05 6.84 25.94
N PRO A 80 7.24 7.72 26.93
CA PRO A 80 8.40 7.62 27.80
C PRO A 80 8.38 6.24 28.45
N CYS A 81 9.52 5.55 28.42
CA CYS A 81 9.71 4.33 29.17
C CYS A 81 9.42 4.64 30.63
N ARG A 82 8.25 4.29 31.17
CA ARG A 82 8.09 4.18 32.61
C ARG A 82 9.03 3.06 33.02
N ARG A 83 10.26 3.41 33.45
CA ARG A 83 11.00 2.53 34.33
C ARG A 83 10.01 2.20 35.43
N ARG A 84 9.71 0.93 35.59
CA ARG A 84 8.89 0.45 36.69
C ARG A 84 9.59 0.97 37.93
N ASP A 85 9.02 1.97 38.59
CA ASP A 85 9.54 2.50 39.84
C ASP A 85 9.55 1.32 40.82
N SER A 86 10.73 0.72 40.98
CA SER A 86 11.08 0.06 42.23
C SER A 86 10.87 1.12 43.31
N SER A 87 10.10 0.80 44.34
CA SER A 87 9.90 1.66 45.51
C SER A 87 11.18 2.39 45.93
N PRO A 88 11.09 3.61 46.49
CA PRO A 88 12.25 4.37 46.91
C PRO A 88 12.89 3.70 48.13
N SER A 89 13.80 2.76 47.89
CA SER A 89 14.77 2.33 48.89
C SER A 89 15.99 3.24 48.78
N SER A 90 16.13 4.07 49.81
CA SER A 90 17.21 4.98 50.15
C SER A 90 18.63 4.59 49.70
N SER A 91 19.37 5.64 49.35
CA SER A 91 20.83 5.78 49.38
C SER A 91 21.68 4.92 48.43
N SER A 92 22.02 5.50 47.29
CA SER A 92 23.43 5.62 46.87
C SER A 92 23.54 6.68 45.77
N SER A 93 24.28 7.73 46.07
CA SER A 93 24.74 8.74 45.14
C SER A 93 25.83 8.15 44.26
N SER A 94 25.45 7.54 43.16
CA SER A 94 26.31 7.31 42.02
C SER A 94 25.73 8.07 40.84
N SER A 95 26.51 9.03 40.34
CA SER A 95 26.23 9.80 39.14
C SER A 95 25.74 8.87 38.02
N PRO A 96 24.76 9.29 37.20
CA PRO A 96 24.26 8.44 36.13
C PRO A 96 25.36 8.30 35.08
N SER A 97 26.15 7.24 35.17
CA SER A 97 26.93 6.75 34.04
C SER A 97 25.93 6.55 32.91
N SER A 98 26.12 7.29 31.81
CA SER A 98 25.37 7.21 30.57
C SER A 98 25.20 5.75 30.15
N SER A 99 24.12 5.13 30.60
CA SER A 99 23.83 3.73 30.32
C SER A 99 23.54 3.64 28.84
N SER A 100 24.45 3.00 28.08
CA SER A 100 24.29 2.70 26.67
C SER A 100 22.91 2.09 26.44
N SER A 101 21.95 2.89 25.97
CA SER A 101 20.63 2.41 25.61
C SER A 101 20.80 1.37 24.52
N ASP A 102 20.16 0.21 24.70
CA ASP A 102 20.09 -0.83 23.67
C ASP A 102 19.68 -0.20 22.32
N PRO A 103 20.48 -0.35 21.24
CA PRO A 103 20.23 0.30 19.95
C PRO A 103 18.82 0.06 19.39
N LEU A 104 18.24 -1.12 19.65
CA LEU A 104 16.87 -1.44 19.25
C LEU A 104 15.85 -0.61 20.02
N SER A 105 16.05 -0.47 21.33
CA SER A 105 15.19 0.35 22.18
C SER A 105 15.27 1.83 21.80
N ASP A 106 16.47 2.33 21.50
CA ASP A 106 16.66 3.73 21.05
C ASP A 106 15.91 4.00 19.74
N ILE A 107 16.14 3.19 18.70
CA ILE A 107 15.51 3.42 17.38
C ILE A 107 13.99 3.24 17.38
N LEU A 108 13.45 2.41 18.29
CA LEU A 108 12.01 2.17 18.40
C LEU A 108 11.31 3.07 19.43
N SER A 109 12.02 3.82 20.26
CA SER A 109 11.41 4.63 21.34
C SER A 109 10.63 5.86 20.85
N GLY A 110 10.87 6.29 19.61
CA GLY A 110 10.28 7.51 19.05
C GLY A 110 8.78 7.40 18.68
N PRO A 111 8.21 8.51 18.18
CA PRO A 111 6.85 8.52 17.64
C PRO A 111 6.72 7.48 16.52
N SER A 112 5.51 6.96 16.31
CA SER A 112 5.30 5.89 15.33
C SER A 112 3.97 6.00 14.60
N LEU A 113 3.96 5.48 13.38
CA LEU A 113 2.73 5.11 12.70
C LEU A 113 2.39 3.67 13.07
N LEU A 114 1.20 3.44 13.62
CA LEU A 114 0.62 2.11 13.74
C LEU A 114 -0.37 1.87 12.61
N ALA A 115 -0.27 0.74 11.93
CA ALA A 115 -1.21 0.32 10.89
C ALA A 115 -1.77 -1.06 11.23
N TYR A 116 -3.04 -1.10 11.61
CA TYR A 116 -3.75 -2.33 11.92
C TYR A 116 -4.67 -2.75 10.79
N ASN A 117 -4.80 -4.06 10.58
CA ASN A 117 -5.88 -4.63 9.82
C ASN A 117 -6.45 -5.88 10.48
N SER A 118 -7.72 -6.18 10.20
CA SER A 118 -8.44 -7.30 10.79
C SER A 118 -8.12 -8.66 10.18
N ALA A 119 -7.16 -8.75 9.26
CA ALA A 119 -6.70 -10.02 8.70
C ALA A 119 -5.42 -10.50 9.38
N ARG A 120 -5.21 -11.81 9.36
CA ARG A 120 -4.05 -12.48 9.94
C ARG A 120 -3.15 -13.03 8.84
N PHE A 121 -1.84 -12.96 9.05
CA PHE A 121 -0.86 -13.60 8.19
C PHE A 121 -0.98 -15.12 8.24
N THR A 122 -1.09 -15.73 7.05
CA THR A 122 -0.92 -17.17 6.87
C THR A 122 0.56 -17.54 6.84
N SER A 123 0.86 -18.85 6.95
CA SER A 123 2.23 -19.36 6.80
C SER A 123 2.85 -19.01 5.43
N THR A 124 2.02 -18.88 4.39
CA THR A 124 2.43 -18.45 3.06
C THR A 124 2.75 -16.96 3.02
N ASP A 125 1.99 -16.13 3.74
CA ASP A 125 2.24 -14.68 3.79
C ASP A 125 3.57 -14.38 4.51
N PHE A 126 3.88 -15.11 5.60
CA PHE A 126 5.18 -15.01 6.28
C PHE A 126 6.37 -15.37 5.38
N LYS A 127 6.22 -16.33 4.46
CA LYS A 127 7.27 -16.67 3.49
C LYS A 127 7.37 -15.64 2.36
N SER A 128 6.24 -15.06 1.99
CA SER A 128 6.14 -14.11 0.88
C SER A 128 6.71 -12.75 1.25
N ILE A 129 6.43 -12.26 2.47
CA ILE A 129 6.92 -10.94 2.95
C ILE A 129 8.45 -10.86 3.08
N GLN A 130 9.15 -12.00 3.19
CA GLN A 130 10.61 -12.04 3.26
C GLN A 130 11.31 -11.78 1.92
N ARG A 131 10.59 -11.92 0.79
CA ARG A 131 11.20 -11.84 -0.54
C ARG A 131 10.98 -10.46 -1.15
N ILE A 132 12.05 -9.67 -1.20
CA ILE A 132 12.02 -8.36 -1.85
C ILE A 132 11.97 -8.54 -3.36
N GLY A 133 10.97 -7.95 -4.02
CA GLY A 133 10.86 -7.92 -5.48
C GLY A 133 10.37 -9.23 -6.13
N ASP A 134 10.43 -10.34 -5.40
CA ASP A 134 10.01 -11.66 -5.88
C ASP A 134 8.50 -11.88 -5.65
N SER A 135 7.72 -10.95 -6.21
CA SER A 135 6.26 -10.90 -6.16
C SER A 135 5.58 -12.02 -6.96
N LEU A 136 6.37 -12.96 -7.48
CA LEU A 136 5.96 -14.21 -8.07
C LEU A 136 5.37 -15.12 -6.98
N LYS A 137 4.27 -14.69 -6.34
CA LYS A 137 3.44 -15.53 -5.48
C LYS A 137 3.17 -16.81 -6.28
N LYS A 138 3.71 -17.93 -5.82
CA LYS A 138 3.47 -19.26 -6.38
C LYS A 138 1.96 -19.53 -6.33
N SER A 139 1.48 -20.19 -7.39
CA SER A 139 0.12 -20.65 -7.62
C SER A 139 -0.57 -21.15 -6.35
N GLY A 140 -1.53 -20.37 -5.86
CA GLY A 140 -2.68 -20.91 -5.15
C GLY A 140 -3.87 -21.00 -6.11
N PRO A 141 -4.88 -21.84 -5.85
CA PRO A 141 -6.05 -22.03 -6.73
C PRO A 141 -6.91 -20.77 -6.93
N SER A 142 -6.66 -19.69 -6.17
CA SER A 142 -7.25 -18.36 -6.35
C SER A 142 -6.17 -17.43 -6.93
N GLY A 143 -6.13 -17.31 -8.26
CA GLY A 143 -5.17 -16.53 -9.04
C GLY A 143 -5.34 -15.00 -8.94
N THR A 144 -5.96 -14.51 -7.87
CA THR A 144 -6.55 -13.17 -7.75
C THR A 144 -6.07 -12.38 -6.54
N LYS A 145 -5.01 -12.83 -5.86
CA LYS A 145 -4.28 -11.97 -4.92
C LYS A 145 -3.62 -10.84 -5.72
N THR A 146 -4.19 -9.63 -5.66
CA THR A 146 -3.81 -8.48 -6.50
C THR A 146 -2.38 -7.99 -6.25
N GLY A 147 -1.76 -8.43 -5.16
CA GLY A 147 -0.37 -8.20 -4.79
C GLY A 147 0.60 -8.97 -5.68
N ARG A 148 0.66 -8.57 -6.95
CA ARG A 148 1.73 -8.81 -7.92
C ARG A 148 2.97 -7.94 -7.60
N PHE A 149 2.91 -7.20 -6.50
CA PHE A 149 3.86 -6.15 -6.15
C PHE A 149 4.28 -6.28 -4.68
N GLY A 150 5.15 -7.24 -4.39
CA GLY A 150 5.91 -7.40 -3.14
C GLY A 150 6.90 -6.27 -2.89
N VAL A 151 6.50 -5.05 -3.23
CA VAL A 151 7.22 -3.79 -3.03
C VAL A 151 6.53 -2.94 -1.95
N GLY A 152 5.25 -3.19 -1.65
CA GLY A 152 4.46 -2.37 -0.71
C GLY A 152 4.97 -2.34 0.74
N VAL A 153 5.62 -3.40 1.23
CA VAL A 153 6.27 -3.32 2.55
C VAL A 153 7.59 -2.54 2.47
N ASN A 154 8.26 -2.54 1.33
CA ASN A 154 9.54 -1.83 1.17
C ASN A 154 9.33 -0.31 1.08
N SER A 155 8.20 0.17 0.57
CA SER A 155 7.89 1.61 0.61
C SER A 155 7.75 2.14 2.04
N THR A 156 7.49 1.27 3.03
CA THR A 156 7.46 1.68 4.46
C THR A 156 8.84 2.10 4.98
N TYR A 157 9.93 1.76 4.29
CA TYR A 157 11.27 2.24 4.64
C TYR A 157 11.49 3.73 4.37
N HIS A 158 10.55 4.40 3.69
CA HIS A 158 10.46 5.86 3.73
C HIS A 158 10.28 6.37 5.15
N LEU A 159 9.42 5.71 5.94
CA LEU A 159 9.06 6.13 7.29
C LEU A 159 10.03 5.65 8.37
N THR A 160 10.55 4.42 8.23
CA THR A 160 11.28 3.74 9.33
C THR A 160 12.49 2.94 8.85
N ASP A 161 13.45 2.69 9.73
CA ASP A 161 14.57 1.77 9.47
C ASP A 161 14.29 0.33 9.94
N VAL A 162 13.39 0.17 10.91
CA VAL A 162 13.09 -1.12 11.55
C VAL A 162 11.56 -1.29 11.66
N PRO A 163 10.87 -1.69 10.57
CA PRO A 163 9.46 -2.01 10.65
C PRO A 163 9.26 -3.25 11.53
N VAL A 164 8.31 -3.15 12.45
CA VAL A 164 7.94 -4.22 13.37
C VAL A 164 6.47 -4.55 13.16
N PHE A 165 6.08 -5.83 13.21
CA PHE A 165 4.67 -6.18 13.21
C PHE A 165 4.37 -7.41 14.05
N VAL A 166 3.12 -7.52 14.49
CA VAL A 166 2.56 -8.71 15.14
C VAL A 166 1.41 -9.26 14.31
N SER A 167 1.37 -10.58 14.13
CA SER A 167 0.25 -11.29 13.54
C SER A 167 0.15 -12.72 14.09
N GLY A 168 -1.03 -13.13 14.56
CA GLY A 168 -1.18 -14.38 15.31
C GLY A 168 -0.32 -14.37 16.57
N SER A 169 0.53 -15.38 16.75
CA SER A 169 1.45 -15.49 17.89
C SER A 169 2.86 -14.98 17.62
N LYS A 170 3.10 -14.34 16.47
CA LYS A 170 4.45 -14.00 16.00
C LYS A 170 4.66 -12.49 15.93
N VAL A 171 5.78 -12.04 16.49
CA VAL A 171 6.31 -10.69 16.30
C VAL A 171 7.47 -10.78 15.32
N VAL A 172 7.51 -9.90 14.33
CA VAL A 172 8.56 -9.87 13.31
C VAL A 172 9.17 -8.49 13.26
N LEU A 173 10.50 -8.45 13.18
CA LEU A 173 11.30 -7.25 13.00
C LEU A 173 12.12 -7.42 11.72
N PHE A 174 12.11 -6.41 10.84
CA PHE A 174 13.06 -6.34 9.75
C PHE A 174 14.08 -5.25 10.04
N ASP A 175 15.36 -5.57 9.88
CA ASP A 175 16.46 -4.64 10.05
C ASP A 175 17.45 -4.87 8.90
N PRO A 176 17.14 -4.39 7.68
CA PRO A 176 17.93 -4.66 6.47
C PRO A 176 19.37 -4.15 6.55
N GLN A 177 19.69 -3.32 7.54
CA GLN A 177 21.02 -2.79 7.80
C GLN A 177 21.82 -3.67 8.77
N ALA A 178 21.19 -4.66 9.42
CA ALA A 178 21.75 -5.54 10.45
C ALA A 178 22.47 -4.76 11.57
N ARG A 179 21.88 -3.64 11.99
CA ARG A 179 22.50 -2.67 12.90
C ARG A 179 21.83 -2.58 14.27
N TYR A 180 20.52 -2.75 14.32
CA TYR A 180 19.72 -2.41 15.49
C TYR A 180 19.29 -3.67 16.25
N VAL A 181 18.86 -4.72 15.55
CA VAL A 181 18.31 -5.90 16.19
C VAL A 181 19.45 -6.88 16.57
N PRO A 182 19.59 -7.27 17.85
CA PRO A 182 20.71 -8.10 18.30
C PRO A 182 20.77 -9.48 17.64
N GLY A 183 21.99 -9.93 17.33
CA GLY A 183 22.27 -11.29 16.85
C GLY A 183 21.62 -11.64 15.51
N ILE A 184 21.34 -10.65 14.65
CA ILE A 184 20.84 -10.88 13.30
C ILE A 184 21.91 -11.51 12.41
N ASN A 185 21.47 -12.40 11.51
CA ASN A 185 22.28 -12.85 10.38
C ASN A 185 22.18 -11.80 9.26
N PRO A 186 23.27 -11.16 8.81
CA PRO A 186 23.21 -10.19 7.71
C PRO A 186 22.63 -10.74 6.40
N ALA A 187 22.71 -12.06 6.17
CA ALA A 187 22.07 -12.71 5.02
C ALA A 187 20.54 -12.88 5.17
N ASN A 188 20.02 -12.80 6.41
CA ASN A 188 18.59 -12.82 6.72
C ASN A 188 18.28 -11.73 7.74
N PRO A 189 18.25 -10.45 7.31
CA PRO A 189 18.30 -9.30 8.20
C PRO A 189 16.94 -8.99 8.85
N GLY A 190 16.51 -9.89 9.73
CA GLY A 190 15.32 -9.76 10.58
C GLY A 190 15.26 -10.82 11.69
N LYS A 191 14.29 -10.67 12.58
CA LYS A 191 13.99 -11.65 13.64
C LYS A 191 12.50 -11.94 13.67
N MET A 192 12.17 -13.18 14.00
CA MET A 192 10.80 -13.62 14.28
C MET A 192 10.77 -14.19 15.70
N ILE A 193 9.97 -13.57 16.57
CA ILE A 193 9.76 -13.96 17.95
C ILE A 193 8.42 -14.71 18.03
N ASP A 194 8.45 -15.89 18.62
CA ASP A 194 7.28 -16.74 18.81
C ASP A 194 6.77 -16.61 20.25
N CYS A 195 5.66 -15.90 20.44
CA CYS A 195 5.07 -15.63 21.75
C CYS A 195 4.36 -16.86 22.34
N THR A 196 4.22 -17.97 21.61
CA THR A 196 3.79 -19.24 22.21
C THR A 196 4.84 -19.79 23.18
N LYS A 197 6.11 -19.40 23.01
CA LYS A 197 7.24 -19.81 23.86
C LYS A 197 7.45 -18.82 25.01
N SER A 198 7.75 -19.35 26.20
CA SER A 198 8.05 -18.54 27.39
C SER A 198 9.21 -17.56 27.17
N SER A 199 10.26 -17.99 26.46
CA SER A 199 11.39 -17.12 26.09
C SER A 199 10.98 -15.96 25.19
N GLY A 200 10.08 -16.19 24.23
CA GLY A 200 9.53 -15.14 23.37
C GLY A 200 8.69 -14.13 24.15
N ARG A 201 7.84 -14.60 25.07
CA ARG A 201 7.07 -13.73 25.97
C ARG A 201 7.96 -12.92 26.91
N GLY A 202 9.00 -13.56 27.46
CA GLY A 202 9.99 -12.91 28.31
C GLY A 202 10.69 -11.77 27.57
N LEU A 203 11.13 -12.02 26.33
CA LEU A 203 11.79 -11.01 25.49
C LEU A 203 10.88 -9.82 25.15
N VAL A 204 9.63 -10.09 24.77
CA VAL A 204 8.66 -9.02 24.48
C VAL A 204 8.37 -8.20 25.74
N SER A 205 8.29 -8.86 26.90
CA SER A 205 8.02 -8.19 28.18
C SER A 205 9.22 -7.39 28.70
N SER A 206 10.45 -7.75 28.32
CA SER A 206 11.65 -7.00 28.71
C SER A 206 11.88 -5.72 27.89
N LEU A 207 11.16 -5.54 26.77
CA LEU A 207 11.31 -4.40 25.86
C LEU A 207 9.96 -3.68 25.63
N PRO A 208 9.34 -3.12 26.69
CA PRO A 208 8.01 -2.49 26.59
C PRO A 208 7.98 -1.33 25.60
N ALA A 209 9.03 -0.50 25.55
CA ALA A 209 9.15 0.60 24.60
C ALA A 209 9.06 0.16 23.13
N ALA A 210 9.54 -1.05 22.82
CA ALA A 210 9.54 -1.63 21.48
C ALA A 210 8.22 -2.32 21.11
N PHE A 211 7.51 -2.91 22.09
CA PHE A 211 6.39 -3.81 21.79
C PHE A 211 5.04 -3.40 22.36
N ASP A 212 4.95 -2.60 23.43
CA ASP A 212 3.66 -2.22 24.03
C ASP A 212 2.71 -1.48 23.08
N PRO A 213 3.17 -0.62 22.16
CA PRO A 213 2.27 0.00 21.18
C PRO A 213 1.52 -1.01 20.30
N LEU A 214 2.07 -2.21 20.08
CA LEU A 214 1.40 -3.28 19.32
C LEU A 214 0.20 -3.88 20.07
N ARG A 215 0.08 -3.64 21.38
CA ARG A 215 -1.05 -4.09 22.21
C ARG A 215 -2.33 -3.30 21.95
N LEU A 216 -2.25 -2.13 21.31
CA LEU A 216 -3.35 -1.18 21.14
C LEU A 216 -4.65 -1.83 20.66
N PHE A 217 -4.56 -2.78 19.73
CA PHE A 217 -5.72 -3.46 19.14
C PHE A 217 -6.04 -4.82 19.76
N GLY A 218 -5.60 -5.06 20.99
CA GLY A 218 -5.93 -6.26 21.76
C GLY A 218 -4.89 -7.39 21.70
N CYS A 219 -3.67 -7.11 21.23
CA CYS A 219 -2.58 -8.08 21.31
C CYS A 219 -2.09 -8.23 22.76
N LYS A 220 -2.15 -9.45 23.31
CA LYS A 220 -1.85 -9.71 24.73
C LYS A 220 -0.42 -10.18 25.00
N PHE A 221 0.27 -10.72 24.00
CA PHE A 221 1.59 -11.37 24.16
C PHE A 221 1.64 -12.46 25.25
N ASP A 222 0.50 -13.03 25.63
CA ASP A 222 0.37 -14.09 26.64
C ASP A 222 0.49 -15.51 26.04
N GLY A 223 0.71 -15.60 24.73
CA GLY A 223 0.78 -16.85 23.96
C GLY A 223 -0.50 -17.16 23.19
N SER A 224 -1.59 -16.42 23.46
CA SER A 224 -2.78 -16.46 22.61
C SER A 224 -2.51 -15.86 21.24
N GLU A 225 -3.27 -16.30 20.24
CA GLU A 225 -3.15 -15.79 18.89
C GLU A 225 -3.88 -14.45 18.76
N PHE A 226 -3.19 -13.44 18.21
CA PHE A 226 -3.78 -12.16 17.85
C PHE A 226 -4.60 -12.29 16.54
N PRO A 227 -5.93 -12.05 16.56
CA PRO A 227 -6.80 -12.20 15.39
C PRO A 227 -6.76 -10.95 14.50
N GLY A 228 -5.57 -10.58 14.06
CA GLY A 228 -5.32 -9.41 13.23
C GLY A 228 -3.84 -9.23 12.97
N THR A 229 -3.50 -8.11 12.34
CA THR A 229 -2.11 -7.73 12.10
C THR A 229 -1.93 -6.25 12.44
N THR A 230 -0.93 -5.94 13.26
CA THR A 230 -0.54 -4.56 13.58
C THR A 230 0.90 -4.35 13.17
N PHE A 231 1.14 -3.43 12.26
CA PHE A 231 2.47 -2.89 11.96
C PHE A 231 2.74 -1.67 12.83
N ARG A 232 4.00 -1.51 13.22
CA ARG A 232 4.57 -0.32 13.85
C ARG A 232 5.74 0.14 13.00
N PHE A 233 5.69 1.41 12.62
CA PHE A 233 6.75 2.09 11.92
C PHE A 233 7.22 3.24 12.82
N ALA A 234 8.29 3.01 13.59
CA ALA A 234 8.93 4.07 14.37
C ALA A 234 9.51 5.09 13.40
N LEU A 235 9.05 6.35 13.50
CA LEU A 235 9.39 7.40 12.54
C LEU A 235 10.88 7.70 12.63
N ARG A 236 11.53 7.79 11.47
CA ARG A 236 12.94 8.14 11.38
C ARG A 236 13.16 9.56 11.90
N SER A 237 13.93 9.68 12.97
CA SER A 237 14.36 10.98 13.51
C SER A 237 15.52 11.53 12.68
N GLU A 238 15.83 12.82 12.85
CA GLU A 238 16.98 13.43 12.20
C GLU A 238 18.30 12.71 12.54
N ARG A 239 18.45 12.28 13.80
CA ARG A 239 19.61 11.51 14.26
C ARG A 239 19.77 10.18 13.51
N SER A 240 18.68 9.42 13.35
CA SER A 240 18.75 8.15 12.63
C SER A 240 18.86 8.35 11.12
N ALA A 241 18.23 9.38 10.54
CA ALA A 241 18.39 9.78 9.14
C ALA A 241 19.85 10.15 8.78
N ALA A 242 20.56 10.83 9.67
CA ALA A 242 21.97 11.17 9.49
C ALA A 242 22.91 9.95 9.40
N THR A 243 22.45 8.76 9.78
CA THR A 243 23.26 7.53 9.73
C THR A 243 22.61 6.35 8.99
N SER A 244 21.37 6.51 8.50
CA SER A 244 20.66 5.44 7.78
C SER A 244 21.23 5.25 6.38
N ARG A 245 21.41 3.98 6.00
CA ARG A 245 21.74 3.54 4.64
C ARG A 245 20.52 3.44 3.73
N LEU A 246 19.30 3.55 4.26
CA LEU A 246 18.06 3.39 3.50
C LEU A 246 17.56 4.74 2.97
N SER A 247 17.40 5.73 3.85
CA SER A 247 16.92 7.07 3.50
C SER A 247 17.53 8.13 4.42
N ARG A 248 17.79 9.32 3.86
CA ARG A 248 18.29 10.51 4.58
C ARG A 248 17.18 11.43 5.06
N ARG A 249 15.92 11.06 4.82
CA ARG A 249 14.76 11.85 5.21
C ARG A 249 14.25 11.44 6.59
N SER A 250 13.96 12.41 7.43
CA SER A 250 13.25 12.27 8.69
C SER A 250 11.77 12.57 8.52
N HIS A 251 10.96 12.13 9.48
CA HIS A 251 9.54 12.45 9.56
C HIS A 251 9.21 12.89 10.98
N SER A 252 8.56 14.04 11.11
CA SER A 252 7.98 14.47 12.37
C SER A 252 6.63 13.78 12.60
N LEU A 253 6.17 13.79 13.86
CA LEU A 253 4.82 13.34 14.18
C LEU A 253 3.76 14.21 13.49
N GLU A 254 4.02 15.50 13.31
CA GLU A 254 3.07 16.41 12.68
C GLU A 254 2.93 16.15 11.18
N ASP A 255 4.04 15.82 10.49
CA ASP A 255 3.98 15.36 9.10
C ASP A 255 3.09 14.11 8.97
N MET A 256 3.22 13.17 9.92
CA MET A 256 2.41 11.97 9.94
C MET A 256 0.94 12.28 10.24
N ARG A 257 0.64 13.19 11.17
CA ARG A 257 -0.73 13.65 11.45
C ARG A 257 -1.35 14.31 10.23
N ALA A 258 -0.61 15.16 9.52
CA ALA A 258 -1.06 15.81 8.29
C ALA A 258 -1.39 14.78 7.20
N LEU A 259 -0.48 13.82 6.98
CA LEU A 259 -0.67 12.75 6.01
C LEU A 259 -1.89 11.86 6.36
N LEU A 260 -2.11 11.57 7.64
CA LEU A 260 -3.29 10.83 8.10
C LEU A 260 -4.59 11.63 7.96
N ARG A 261 -4.56 12.95 8.17
CA ARG A 261 -5.70 13.83 7.91
C ARG A 261 -6.05 13.87 6.41
N GLU A 262 -5.05 13.95 5.54
CA GLU A 262 -5.23 13.87 4.09
C GLU A 262 -5.85 12.52 3.68
N MET A 263 -5.34 11.40 4.22
CA MET A 263 -5.94 10.09 4.00
C MET A 263 -7.39 10.06 4.46
N ALA A 264 -7.68 10.57 5.67
CA ALA A 264 -9.04 10.62 6.17
C ALA A 264 -9.92 11.35 5.14
N GLY A 265 -9.51 12.53 4.65
CA GLY A 265 -10.22 13.24 3.58
C GLY A 265 -10.50 12.40 2.33
N ALA A 266 -9.52 11.60 1.89
CA ALA A 266 -9.63 10.75 0.70
C ALA A 266 -10.22 9.34 0.93
N ALA A 267 -10.60 8.97 2.17
CA ALA A 267 -10.93 7.58 2.51
C ALA A 267 -12.17 7.01 1.79
N SER A 268 -13.17 7.84 1.45
CA SER A 268 -14.34 7.37 0.68
C SER A 268 -13.94 6.97 -0.74
N SER A 269 -13.15 7.80 -1.41
CA SER A 269 -12.58 7.48 -2.72
C SER A 269 -11.78 6.17 -2.69
N MET A 270 -11.04 5.88 -1.60
CA MET A 270 -10.24 4.66 -1.47
C MET A 270 -11.08 3.40 -1.29
N LEU A 271 -12.28 3.46 -0.71
CA LEU A 271 -13.13 2.28 -0.48
C LEU A 271 -13.88 1.79 -1.72
N LEU A 272 -14.00 2.64 -2.74
CA LEU A 272 -14.92 2.46 -3.87
C LEU A 272 -14.77 1.13 -4.61
N PHE A 273 -13.54 0.70 -4.88
CA PHE A 273 -13.23 -0.53 -5.63
C PHE A 273 -12.46 -1.59 -4.83
N LEU A 274 -12.38 -1.42 -3.51
CA LEU A 274 -11.82 -2.46 -2.63
C LEU A 274 -12.80 -3.63 -2.49
N LYS A 275 -12.28 -4.84 -2.33
CA LYS A 275 -13.08 -6.07 -2.41
C LYS A 275 -13.56 -6.54 -1.05
N ASN A 276 -12.72 -6.37 -0.04
CA ASN A 276 -12.91 -6.91 1.32
C ASN A 276 -12.94 -5.79 2.38
N VAL A 277 -12.15 -4.72 2.22
CA VAL A 277 -12.12 -3.63 3.20
C VAL A 277 -13.44 -2.86 3.17
N GLU A 278 -14.10 -2.79 4.32
CA GLU A 278 -15.38 -2.10 4.52
C GLU A 278 -15.23 -0.83 5.35
N ARG A 279 -14.09 -0.66 6.03
CA ARG A 279 -13.88 0.43 6.99
C ARG A 279 -12.42 0.85 7.05
N ILE A 280 -12.20 2.16 6.94
CA ILE A 280 -10.92 2.82 7.18
C ILE A 280 -11.11 3.80 8.33
N GLU A 281 -10.28 3.70 9.36
CA GLU A 281 -10.30 4.59 10.53
C GLU A 281 -8.91 5.19 10.76
N VAL A 282 -8.89 6.46 11.13
CA VAL A 282 -7.70 7.23 11.40
C VAL A 282 -7.79 7.78 12.81
N TYR A 283 -6.73 7.62 13.59
CA TYR A 283 -6.65 8.05 14.97
C TYR A 283 -5.36 8.84 15.24
N ASP A 284 -5.43 9.67 16.28
CA ASP A 284 -4.28 10.29 16.93
C ASP A 284 -4.17 9.72 18.35
N TRP A 285 -2.96 9.40 18.80
CA TRP A 285 -2.74 8.82 20.12
C TRP A 285 -1.65 9.55 20.87
N LYS A 286 -2.08 10.38 21.82
CA LYS A 286 -1.17 11.13 22.69
C LYS A 286 -0.62 10.24 23.80
N ALA A 287 0.63 10.47 24.20
CA ALA A 287 1.32 9.62 25.16
C ALA A 287 0.66 9.64 26.55
N ALA A 288 0.07 10.78 26.93
CA ALA A 288 -0.65 10.97 28.18
C ALA A 288 -2.03 10.30 28.21
N GLU A 289 -2.57 9.88 27.05
CA GLU A 289 -3.93 9.35 26.94
C GLU A 289 -3.95 7.82 27.00
N GLY A 290 -4.95 7.28 27.72
CA GLY A 290 -5.18 5.85 27.83
C GLY A 290 -5.69 5.20 26.54
N ALA A 291 -6.32 5.97 25.65
CA ALA A 291 -6.93 5.51 24.41
C ALA A 291 -6.71 6.52 23.27
N PRO A 292 -6.65 6.07 22.01
CA PRO A 292 -6.50 6.95 20.86
C PRO A 292 -7.79 7.70 20.53
N ARG A 293 -7.68 8.96 20.10
CA ARG A 293 -8.79 9.80 19.64
C ARG A 293 -9.06 9.55 18.16
N LEU A 294 -10.32 9.37 17.79
CA LEU A 294 -10.73 9.25 16.39
C LEU A 294 -10.54 10.60 15.67
N VAL A 295 -9.85 10.58 14.54
CA VAL A 295 -9.69 11.74 13.63
C VAL A 295 -10.71 11.66 12.51
N GLY A 296 -10.88 10.48 11.93
CA GLY A 296 -11.84 10.25 10.87
C GLY A 296 -12.13 8.79 10.65
N ARG A 297 -13.36 8.49 10.25
CA ARG A 297 -13.82 7.16 9.91
C ARG A 297 -14.59 7.23 8.60
N THR A 298 -14.35 6.29 7.71
CA THR A 298 -15.22 6.06 6.57
C THR A 298 -15.55 4.57 6.49
N SER A 299 -16.84 4.25 6.30
CA SER A 299 -17.31 2.87 6.28
C SER A 299 -18.45 2.66 5.31
N VAL A 300 -18.58 1.43 4.84
CA VAL A 300 -19.68 0.97 4.00
C VAL A 300 -20.90 0.73 4.88
N SER A 301 -21.99 1.48 4.66
CA SER A 301 -23.20 1.39 5.50
C SER A 301 -24.12 0.24 5.13
N ASN A 302 -24.14 -0.18 3.87
CA ASN A 302 -25.00 -1.26 3.36
C ASN A 302 -24.27 -2.62 3.24
N GLY A 303 -23.27 -2.86 4.11
CA GLY A 303 -22.37 -4.03 4.13
C GLY A 303 -23.03 -5.39 4.46
N THR A 304 -23.97 -5.84 3.62
CA THR A 304 -24.61 -7.16 3.73
C THR A 304 -23.70 -8.27 3.18
N GLU A 305 -23.97 -9.53 3.56
CA GLU A 305 -23.23 -10.68 3.02
C GLU A 305 -23.39 -10.82 1.49
N LYS A 306 -24.55 -10.41 0.95
CA LYS A 306 -24.77 -10.31 -0.50
C LYS A 306 -23.81 -9.30 -1.13
N LEU A 307 -23.71 -8.09 -0.56
CA LEU A 307 -22.81 -7.05 -1.06
C LEU A 307 -21.34 -7.49 -1.00
N ARG A 308 -20.93 -8.15 0.09
CA ARG A 308 -19.57 -8.73 0.20
C ARG A 308 -19.25 -9.67 -0.95
N ARG A 309 -20.14 -10.63 -1.23
CA ARG A 309 -19.98 -11.56 -2.35
C ARG A 309 -19.94 -10.84 -3.70
N MET A 310 -20.75 -9.79 -3.87
CA MET A 310 -20.74 -8.98 -5.09
C MET A 310 -19.42 -8.20 -5.25
N ARG A 311 -18.85 -7.66 -4.17
CA ARG A 311 -17.56 -6.96 -4.19
C ARG A 311 -16.37 -7.89 -4.39
N SER A 312 -16.40 -9.09 -3.82
CA SER A 312 -15.31 -10.07 -3.90
C SER A 312 -15.45 -11.06 -5.06
N TYR A 313 -16.48 -10.96 -5.90
CA TYR A 313 -16.81 -11.98 -6.92
C TYR A 313 -15.62 -12.33 -7.82
N ALA A 314 -14.83 -11.32 -8.22
CA ALA A 314 -13.67 -11.50 -9.08
C ALA A 314 -12.57 -12.33 -8.40
N LEU A 315 -12.47 -12.34 -7.07
CA LEU A 315 -11.51 -13.17 -6.32
C LEU A 315 -11.83 -14.67 -6.40
N HIS A 316 -13.12 -14.99 -6.51
CA HIS A 316 -13.62 -16.37 -6.55
C HIS A 316 -13.81 -16.89 -7.97
N ALA A 317 -13.53 -16.05 -8.97
CA ALA A 317 -13.61 -16.48 -10.34
C ALA A 317 -12.51 -17.52 -10.64
N PRO A 318 -12.86 -18.64 -11.30
CA PRO A 318 -11.89 -19.63 -11.74
C PRO A 318 -10.90 -18.99 -12.73
N ALA A 319 -9.66 -19.45 -12.70
CA ALA A 319 -8.62 -18.97 -13.60
C ALA A 319 -9.07 -19.08 -15.08
N PRO A 320 -8.62 -18.14 -15.94
CA PRO A 320 -8.80 -18.27 -17.38
C PRO A 320 -8.22 -19.61 -17.87
N VAL A 321 -9.00 -20.35 -18.66
CA VAL A 321 -8.56 -21.63 -19.25
C VAL A 321 -8.29 -21.39 -20.73
N PRO A 322 -7.08 -21.68 -21.24
CA PRO A 322 -6.76 -21.53 -22.67
C PRO A 322 -7.78 -22.28 -23.53
N GLY A 323 -8.32 -21.60 -24.56
CA GLY A 323 -9.31 -22.17 -25.48
C GLY A 323 -10.77 -22.15 -24.97
N SER A 324 -11.03 -21.76 -23.72
CA SER A 324 -12.39 -21.63 -23.20
C SER A 324 -12.93 -20.21 -23.43
N ARG A 325 -13.97 -20.07 -24.26
CA ARG A 325 -14.75 -18.81 -24.37
C ARG A 325 -15.75 -18.73 -23.22
N ARG A 326 -15.28 -18.28 -22.05
CA ARG A 326 -16.18 -17.93 -20.94
C ARG A 326 -16.99 -16.68 -21.30
N LYS A 327 -18.30 -16.73 -21.06
CA LYS A 327 -19.15 -15.54 -21.11
C LYS A 327 -18.67 -14.53 -20.05
N PRO A 328 -18.62 -13.23 -20.37
CA PRO A 328 -18.37 -12.19 -19.38
C PRO A 328 -19.35 -12.28 -18.21
N VAL A 329 -18.85 -12.02 -17.01
CA VAL A 329 -19.65 -12.00 -15.78
C VAL A 329 -19.74 -10.55 -15.30
N ALA A 330 -20.91 -9.95 -15.46
CA ALA A 330 -21.24 -8.63 -14.94
C ALA A 330 -21.79 -8.74 -13.51
N VAL A 331 -21.32 -7.87 -12.62
CA VAL A 331 -21.78 -7.78 -11.23
C VAL A 331 -21.84 -6.31 -10.84
N ASP A 332 -23.06 -5.80 -10.77
CA ASP A 332 -23.34 -4.41 -10.51
C ASP A 332 -24.05 -4.27 -9.15
N TYR A 333 -23.75 -3.23 -8.39
CA TYR A 333 -24.30 -3.02 -7.06
C TYR A 333 -24.27 -1.55 -6.62
N VAL A 334 -25.17 -1.20 -5.70
CA VAL A 334 -25.15 0.09 -5.00
C VAL A 334 -24.21 0.00 -3.80
N LEU A 335 -23.30 0.95 -3.68
CA LEU A 335 -22.39 1.10 -2.55
C LEU A 335 -22.73 2.38 -1.80
N GLU A 336 -23.07 2.25 -0.52
CA GLU A 336 -23.29 3.39 0.36
C GLU A 336 -22.12 3.55 1.31
N LEU A 337 -21.53 4.74 1.33
CA LEU A 337 -20.44 5.12 2.20
C LEU A 337 -20.92 6.16 3.20
N LYS A 338 -20.44 6.06 4.44
CA LYS A 338 -20.63 7.06 5.48
C LYS A 338 -19.28 7.50 6.00
N SER A 339 -19.04 8.80 5.99
CA SER A 339 -17.83 9.44 6.49
C SER A 339 -18.13 10.29 7.73
N GLU A 340 -17.33 10.12 8.77
CA GLU A 340 -17.33 10.91 9.99
C GLU A 340 -15.95 11.53 10.17
N ARG A 341 -15.91 12.81 10.52
CA ARG A 341 -14.69 13.52 10.88
C ARG A 341 -14.85 14.11 12.27
N ALA A 342 -13.81 14.03 13.08
CA ALA A 342 -13.81 14.75 14.34
C ALA A 342 -13.77 16.25 14.03
N GLY A 343 -14.66 17.03 14.65
CA GLY A 343 -14.62 18.49 14.57
C GLY A 343 -13.26 19.00 15.06
N THR A 344 -12.66 19.92 14.30
CA THR A 344 -11.53 20.73 14.74
C THR A 344 -12.06 21.80 15.70
N SER A 345 -12.33 21.40 16.94
CA SER A 345 -12.91 22.29 17.95
C SER A 345 -11.94 22.38 19.12
N GLU A 346 -11.00 23.32 19.10
CA GLU A 346 -10.40 23.87 20.33
C GLU A 346 -11.33 24.93 20.98
N GLU A 347 -12.39 25.35 20.29
CA GLU A 347 -13.52 26.08 20.87
C GLU A 347 -14.82 25.35 20.50
N GLY A 348 -15.69 25.15 21.49
CA GLY A 348 -16.85 24.25 21.42
C GLY A 348 -17.65 24.35 20.12
N GLY A 349 -17.58 23.31 19.29
CA GLY A 349 -18.23 23.26 17.99
C GLY A 349 -18.64 21.83 17.64
N THR A 350 -19.90 21.69 17.26
CA THR A 350 -20.66 20.47 16.92
C THR A 350 -19.93 19.50 15.99
N THR A 351 -19.98 18.20 16.31
CA THR A 351 -19.65 17.12 15.35
C THR A 351 -20.48 17.30 14.09
N SER A 352 -19.83 17.53 12.94
CA SER A 352 -20.52 17.58 11.64
C SER A 352 -21.25 16.26 11.40
N ALA A 353 -22.51 16.32 10.98
CA ALA A 353 -23.28 15.13 10.63
C ALA A 353 -22.50 14.27 9.62
N PRO A 354 -22.56 12.93 9.73
CA PRO A 354 -21.82 12.06 8.83
C PRO A 354 -22.27 12.28 7.38
N ALA A 355 -21.32 12.60 6.49
CA ALA A 355 -21.58 12.74 5.06
C ALA A 355 -21.81 11.34 4.47
N GLY A 356 -23.01 11.13 3.92
CA GLY A 356 -23.38 9.94 3.16
C GLY A 356 -23.05 10.12 1.68
N GLU A 357 -22.57 9.05 1.04
CA GLU A 357 -22.37 9.00 -0.41
C GLU A 357 -22.95 7.69 -0.95
N THR A 358 -23.78 7.79 -1.98
CA THR A 358 -24.35 6.64 -2.69
C THR A 358 -23.75 6.53 -4.08
N TRP A 359 -23.24 5.35 -4.41
CA TRP A 359 -22.56 5.07 -5.67
C TRP A 359 -23.20 3.87 -6.38
N MET A 360 -23.46 3.98 -7.68
CA MET A 360 -23.71 2.81 -8.54
C MET A 360 -22.36 2.33 -9.07
N VAL A 361 -22.01 1.08 -8.75
CA VAL A 361 -20.77 0.44 -9.20
C VAL A 361 -21.11 -0.68 -10.17
N CYS A 362 -20.65 -0.57 -11.41
CA CYS A 362 -20.81 -1.59 -12.44
C CYS A 362 -19.47 -2.29 -12.67
N ASN A 363 -19.40 -3.61 -12.50
CA ASN A 363 -18.17 -4.38 -12.68
C ASN A 363 -18.35 -5.51 -13.69
N GLN A 364 -17.28 -5.88 -14.38
CA GLN A 364 -17.29 -7.01 -15.29
C GLN A 364 -15.96 -7.75 -15.27
N LEU A 365 -16.05 -9.08 -15.20
CA LEU A 365 -14.93 -9.97 -15.41
C LEU A 365 -15.09 -10.66 -16.77
N GLY A 366 -14.08 -10.51 -17.62
CA GLY A 366 -14.03 -11.01 -18.98
C GLY A 366 -14.67 -10.06 -19.99
N GLY A 367 -14.34 -10.26 -21.26
CA GLY A 367 -14.79 -9.44 -22.37
C GLY A 367 -13.80 -9.47 -23.53
N GLY A 368 -14.31 -9.68 -24.74
CA GLY A 368 -13.59 -9.46 -26.00
C GLY A 368 -12.14 -9.96 -26.05
N ARG A 369 -11.24 -9.07 -26.49
CA ARG A 369 -9.81 -9.30 -26.61
C ARG A 369 -9.13 -9.43 -25.24
N ALA A 370 -9.59 -8.70 -24.22
CA ALA A 370 -9.02 -8.82 -22.87
C ALA A 370 -9.10 -10.26 -22.34
N SER A 371 -10.23 -10.94 -22.49
CA SER A 371 -10.36 -12.37 -22.14
C SER A 371 -9.42 -13.28 -22.91
N ASN A 372 -9.21 -13.00 -24.21
CA ASN A 372 -8.31 -13.79 -25.05
C ASN A 372 -6.86 -13.61 -24.61
N MET A 373 -6.42 -12.37 -24.35
CA MET A 373 -5.07 -12.07 -23.86
C MET A 373 -4.80 -12.72 -22.51
N ALA A 374 -5.76 -12.68 -21.59
CA ALA A 374 -5.64 -13.30 -20.27
C ALA A 374 -5.56 -14.84 -20.31
N SER A 375 -6.04 -15.46 -21.39
CA SER A 375 -6.01 -16.91 -21.59
C SER A 375 -4.85 -17.35 -22.49
N ASP A 376 -4.05 -16.41 -23.00
CA ASP A 376 -2.91 -16.70 -23.88
C ASP A 376 -1.74 -17.24 -23.06
N LYS A 377 -1.31 -18.45 -23.40
CA LYS A 377 -0.16 -19.12 -22.77
C LYS A 377 1.13 -18.32 -22.93
N ALA A 378 1.29 -17.57 -24.03
CA ALA A 378 2.46 -16.72 -24.26
C ALA A 378 2.48 -15.48 -23.34
N ALA A 379 1.36 -15.15 -22.69
CA ALA A 379 1.21 -14.05 -21.74
C ALA A 379 0.95 -14.53 -20.30
N GLU A 380 1.09 -15.83 -20.01
CA GLU A 380 0.83 -16.41 -18.69
C GLU A 380 1.70 -15.77 -17.59
N HIS A 381 2.95 -15.41 -17.92
CA HIS A 381 3.86 -14.71 -17.00
C HIS A 381 3.40 -13.28 -16.67
N LEU A 382 2.59 -12.67 -17.55
CA LEU A 382 1.96 -11.37 -17.33
C LEU A 382 0.73 -11.47 -16.43
N ARG A 383 0.21 -12.66 -16.09
CA ARG A 383 -0.86 -12.86 -15.09
C ARG A 383 -2.03 -11.86 -15.24
N LEU A 384 -2.48 -11.66 -16.47
CA LEU A 384 -3.49 -10.67 -16.81
C LEU A 384 -4.87 -11.11 -16.27
N VAL A 385 -5.61 -10.18 -15.67
CA VAL A 385 -6.94 -10.43 -15.09
C VAL A 385 -7.94 -9.49 -15.75
N PRO A 386 -8.89 -9.98 -16.57
CA PRO A 386 -9.74 -9.12 -17.39
C PRO A 386 -10.90 -8.54 -16.57
N TRP A 387 -10.59 -7.84 -15.48
CA TRP A 387 -11.56 -7.25 -14.57
C TRP A 387 -11.44 -5.73 -14.59
N ALA A 388 -12.56 -5.08 -14.86
CA ALA A 388 -12.71 -3.64 -14.82
C ALA A 388 -14.10 -3.26 -14.31
N GLY A 389 -14.26 -2.01 -13.92
CA GLY A 389 -15.53 -1.47 -13.45
C GLY A 389 -15.58 0.04 -13.55
N VAL A 390 -16.77 0.58 -13.39
CA VAL A 390 -17.01 2.03 -13.33
C VAL A 390 -17.87 2.35 -12.12
N ALA A 391 -17.81 3.59 -11.66
CA ALA A 391 -18.70 4.07 -10.60
C ALA A 391 -19.19 5.49 -10.89
N ALA A 392 -20.50 5.69 -10.78
CA ALA A 392 -21.14 7.00 -10.76
C ALA A 392 -21.70 7.29 -9.37
N ARG A 393 -21.57 8.54 -8.93
CA ARG A 393 -22.25 9.00 -7.72
C ARG A 393 -23.72 9.23 -8.06
N LEU A 394 -24.62 8.72 -7.24
CA LEU A 394 -26.07 8.89 -7.40
C LEU A 394 -26.60 10.15 -6.71
N ASP A 395 -25.90 10.62 -5.66
CA ASP A 395 -26.30 11.82 -4.93
C ASP A 395 -25.75 13.10 -5.60
N PRO A 396 -26.57 14.16 -5.74
CA PRO A 396 -26.07 15.46 -6.16
C PRO A 396 -25.03 15.96 -5.15
N PRO A 397 -23.96 16.67 -5.59
CA PRO A 397 -23.03 17.28 -4.65
C PRO A 397 -23.79 18.17 -3.68
N PRO A 398 -23.43 18.19 -2.38
CA PRO A 398 -24.04 19.14 -1.46
C PRO A 398 -23.86 20.54 -2.06
N VAL A 399 -24.99 21.21 -2.30
CA VAL A 399 -25.00 22.60 -2.76
C VAL A 399 -24.32 23.40 -1.65
N PRO A 400 -23.22 24.12 -1.90
CA PRO A 400 -22.71 25.04 -0.90
C PRO A 400 -23.82 26.05 -0.62
N CYS A 401 -24.27 26.13 0.64
CA CYS A 401 -25.23 27.15 1.05
C CYS A 401 -24.64 28.50 0.66
N ALA A 402 -25.23 29.16 -0.33
CA ALA A 402 -24.89 30.55 -0.62
C ALA A 402 -25.12 31.33 0.68
N GLU A 403 -24.07 31.95 1.19
CA GLU A 403 -24.20 32.95 2.24
C GLU A 403 -25.17 34.00 1.71
N GLY A 404 -26.28 34.18 2.42
CA GLY A 404 -27.27 35.17 2.07
C GLY A 404 -26.66 36.56 2.20
N ASP A 405 -26.26 37.13 1.08
CA ASP A 405 -26.00 38.57 1.01
C ASP A 405 -27.34 39.27 0.92
N GLY A 406 -27.78 39.80 2.07
CA GLY A 406 -28.90 40.71 2.15
C GLY A 406 -28.47 42.07 1.64
N GLY A 407 -28.80 42.37 0.39
CA GLY A 407 -28.63 43.69 -0.21
C GLY A 407 -29.78 44.00 -1.15
N GLU A 408 -30.82 44.63 -0.64
CA GLU A 408 -31.79 45.37 -1.45
C GLU A 408 -31.06 46.48 -2.21
N ALA A 409 -31.16 46.48 -3.54
CA ALA A 409 -31.04 47.68 -4.34
C ALA A 409 -31.91 47.55 -5.59
N ASP A 410 -33.04 48.26 -5.52
CA ASP A 410 -33.92 48.64 -6.62
C ASP A 410 -33.17 49.54 -7.63
N GLY A 411 -33.57 49.49 -8.92
CA GLY A 411 -33.05 50.38 -9.95
C GLY A 411 -32.94 49.72 -11.33
N GLY A 412 -34.01 49.79 -12.12
CA GLY A 412 -34.05 49.25 -13.48
C GLY A 412 -33.28 50.07 -14.53
N ALA A 413 -32.94 49.42 -15.64
CA ALA A 413 -32.85 50.02 -16.97
C ALA A 413 -32.70 48.93 -18.06
N THR A 414 -33.71 48.91 -18.93
CA THR A 414 -33.68 48.77 -20.41
C THR A 414 -32.78 47.74 -21.13
N MET A 415 -33.45 47.06 -22.06
CA MET A 415 -32.94 46.26 -23.18
C MET A 415 -31.87 46.98 -24.01
N ASP A 416 -30.87 46.23 -24.46
CA ASP A 416 -30.29 46.41 -25.81
C ASP A 416 -29.72 45.08 -26.33
N GLU A 417 -30.00 44.80 -27.60
CA GLU A 417 -29.49 43.67 -28.37
C GLU A 417 -28.16 44.09 -29.03
N GLY A 418 -27.14 43.23 -29.01
CA GLY A 418 -25.85 43.52 -29.63
C GLY A 418 -25.09 42.25 -29.99
N MET A 419 -25.23 41.87 -31.26
CA MET A 419 -24.50 40.84 -32.01
C MET A 419 -23.00 41.20 -32.16
N ASP A 420 -22.22 40.22 -32.61
CA ASP A 420 -20.84 40.29 -33.15
C ASP A 420 -19.67 40.31 -32.16
N ALA A 421 -18.51 39.72 -32.44
CA ALA A 421 -18.11 38.71 -33.40
C ALA A 421 -16.76 38.15 -32.93
N VAL A 422 -16.42 37.01 -33.50
CA VAL A 422 -15.14 36.31 -33.48
C VAL A 422 -13.98 37.25 -33.86
N GLU A 423 -12.88 37.22 -33.11
CA GLU A 423 -11.54 37.45 -33.68
C GLU A 423 -10.61 36.28 -33.33
N VAL A 424 -10.11 35.68 -34.40
CA VAL A 424 -9.00 34.73 -34.44
C VAL A 424 -7.76 35.56 -34.72
N VAL A 425 -6.72 35.40 -33.92
CA VAL A 425 -5.36 35.85 -34.29
C VAL A 425 -4.40 34.69 -34.08
N ASP A 426 -3.99 34.12 -35.22
CA ASP A 426 -2.80 33.28 -35.38
C ASP A 426 -1.52 34.10 -35.14
N GLY A 427 -0.48 33.47 -34.60
CA GLY A 427 0.84 34.08 -34.48
C GLY A 427 1.90 33.13 -33.91
N ASP A 428 2.69 32.57 -34.82
CA ASP A 428 3.79 31.61 -34.62
C ASP A 428 4.90 32.04 -33.63
N GLY A 429 5.31 31.05 -32.82
CA GLY A 429 6.68 30.58 -32.56
C GLY A 429 7.83 31.55 -32.26
N VAL A 430 8.46 31.38 -31.09
CA VAL A 430 9.93 31.19 -30.93
C VAL A 430 10.20 30.37 -29.66
N ILE A 431 11.07 29.38 -29.78
CA ILE A 431 11.63 28.51 -28.73
C ILE A 431 12.83 29.26 -28.12
N ASP A 432 12.88 29.40 -26.80
CA ASP A 432 14.15 29.69 -26.10
C ASP A 432 14.28 28.83 -24.84
N ASP A 433 15.35 28.05 -24.83
CA ASP A 433 15.78 27.10 -23.81
C ASP A 433 16.69 27.84 -22.82
N THR A 434 16.19 28.13 -21.61
CA THR A 434 17.08 28.34 -20.47
C THR A 434 16.55 27.67 -19.22
N GLN A 435 17.27 26.63 -18.80
CA GLN A 435 17.18 26.03 -17.48
C GLN A 435 17.54 27.04 -16.38
N THR A 436 16.72 27.15 -15.35
CA THR A 436 17.20 27.41 -13.99
C THR A 436 16.25 26.73 -12.99
N GLU A 437 16.81 25.81 -12.21
CA GLU A 437 16.14 25.13 -11.11
C GLU A 437 15.86 26.09 -9.94
N ALA A 438 14.62 26.14 -9.49
CA ALA A 438 14.21 26.28 -8.08
C ALA A 438 12.68 26.34 -8.02
N GLY A 439 12.03 25.33 -7.44
CA GLY A 439 10.56 25.33 -7.36
C GLY A 439 10.01 24.22 -6.47
N THR A 440 9.83 24.55 -5.19
CA THR A 440 8.97 23.85 -4.24
C THR A 440 7.57 23.64 -4.81
N GLY A 441 7.29 22.44 -5.31
CA GLY A 441 5.97 22.03 -5.77
C GLY A 441 5.09 21.59 -4.61
N ALA A 442 4.50 22.55 -3.89
CA ALA A 442 3.28 22.30 -3.12
C ALA A 442 2.17 22.03 -4.14
N ALA A 443 1.65 20.79 -4.18
CA ALA A 443 0.46 20.48 -4.94
C ALA A 443 -0.72 21.20 -4.27
N SER A 444 -1.04 22.36 -4.82
CA SER A 444 -2.23 23.15 -4.49
C SER A 444 -3.48 22.30 -4.68
N ALA A 445 -4.26 22.17 -3.62
CA ALA A 445 -5.61 21.64 -3.65
C ALA A 445 -6.51 22.66 -4.34
N THR A 446 -6.77 22.49 -5.64
CA THR A 446 -7.73 23.31 -6.40
C THR A 446 -9.01 22.50 -6.66
N GLY A 447 -10.04 22.70 -5.82
CA GLY A 447 -11.46 22.44 -6.12
C GLY A 447 -11.88 21.01 -6.50
N PRO A 448 -13.20 20.69 -6.47
CA PRO A 448 -13.68 19.43 -7.02
C PRO A 448 -13.56 19.49 -8.54
N SER A 449 -12.55 18.83 -9.11
CA SER A 449 -12.54 18.55 -10.54
C SER A 449 -13.83 17.80 -10.86
N SER A 450 -14.71 18.40 -11.66
CA SER A 450 -15.97 17.82 -12.14
C SER A 450 -15.77 16.60 -13.08
N GLY A 451 -14.56 16.05 -13.12
CA GLY A 451 -14.16 14.90 -13.91
C GLY A 451 -13.81 13.70 -13.02
N GLY A 452 -14.07 12.53 -13.57
CA GLY A 452 -13.78 11.24 -13.01
C GLY A 452 -12.28 10.98 -12.91
N ALA A 453 -11.97 9.89 -12.21
CA ALA A 453 -10.60 9.51 -11.87
C ALA A 453 -10.38 8.06 -12.28
N ALA A 454 -9.13 7.73 -12.62
CA ALA A 454 -8.73 6.37 -12.89
C ALA A 454 -8.34 5.65 -11.60
N TYR A 455 -8.63 4.36 -11.55
CA TYR A 455 -8.39 3.49 -10.41
C TYR A 455 -7.68 2.22 -10.86
N CYS A 456 -6.74 1.77 -10.03
CA CYS A 456 -6.29 0.38 -9.99
C CYS A 456 -6.54 -0.11 -8.56
N PHE A 457 -7.82 -0.39 -8.27
CA PHE A 457 -8.44 -0.61 -6.95
C PHE A 457 -8.44 0.59 -6.00
N LEU A 458 -7.35 1.36 -6.00
CA LEU A 458 -7.19 2.63 -5.30
C LEU A 458 -7.02 3.76 -6.33
N PRO A 459 -7.35 5.01 -5.97
CA PRO A 459 -7.32 6.13 -6.90
C PRO A 459 -5.89 6.43 -7.38
N LEU A 460 -5.73 6.58 -8.69
CA LEU A 460 -4.50 7.02 -9.36
C LEU A 460 -4.55 8.55 -9.55
N PRO A 461 -3.40 9.23 -9.65
CA PRO A 461 -3.32 10.66 -9.96
C PRO A 461 -3.60 10.94 -11.46
N VAL A 462 -4.64 10.32 -12.02
CA VAL A 462 -5.01 10.40 -13.44
C VAL A 462 -6.49 10.76 -13.52
N SER A 463 -6.80 11.90 -14.13
CA SER A 463 -8.18 12.28 -14.45
C SER A 463 -8.61 11.59 -15.75
N THR A 464 -9.85 11.09 -15.79
CA THR A 464 -10.42 10.45 -16.99
C THR A 464 -11.18 11.44 -17.87
N GLY A 465 -11.53 12.62 -17.34
CA GLY A 465 -12.43 13.57 -18.02
C GLY A 465 -13.88 13.09 -18.17
N LEU A 466 -14.22 11.89 -17.70
CA LEU A 466 -15.58 11.32 -17.76
C LEU A 466 -16.37 11.70 -16.51
N PRO A 467 -17.71 11.74 -16.51
CA PRO A 467 -18.50 11.98 -15.30
C PRO A 467 -18.51 10.79 -14.29
N ILE A 468 -17.60 9.83 -14.49
CA ILE A 468 -17.55 8.56 -13.76
C ILE A 468 -16.11 8.17 -13.41
N HIS A 469 -15.95 7.46 -12.31
CA HIS A 469 -14.68 6.82 -11.98
C HIS A 469 -14.52 5.52 -12.77
N VAL A 470 -13.29 5.24 -13.24
CA VAL A 470 -12.98 4.05 -14.04
C VAL A 470 -11.92 3.24 -13.33
N ASN A 471 -12.21 1.97 -13.05
CA ASN A 471 -11.32 1.02 -12.41
C ASN A 471 -10.94 -0.13 -13.35
N GLY A 472 -9.72 -0.62 -13.22
CA GLY A 472 -9.27 -1.80 -13.96
C GLY A 472 -8.02 -2.43 -13.36
N TYR A 473 -7.81 -3.70 -13.68
CA TYR A 473 -6.53 -4.40 -13.54
C TYR A 473 -5.50 -3.87 -14.56
N PHE A 474 -5.22 -2.56 -14.50
CA PHE A 474 -4.31 -1.89 -15.41
C PHE A 474 -2.85 -2.29 -15.13
N GLU A 475 -2.08 -2.43 -16.20
CA GLU A 475 -0.62 -2.39 -16.14
C GLU A 475 -0.20 -0.93 -15.96
N LEU A 476 0.57 -0.67 -14.91
CA LEU A 476 1.04 0.67 -14.56
C LEU A 476 2.51 0.85 -14.92
N SER A 477 2.95 2.10 -15.02
CA SER A 477 4.36 2.46 -15.09
C SER A 477 5.13 2.00 -13.84
N SER A 478 6.47 1.98 -13.93
CA SER A 478 7.35 1.52 -12.83
C SER A 478 7.17 2.31 -11.53
N ASN A 479 6.81 3.59 -11.64
CA ASN A 479 6.51 4.50 -10.53
C ASN A 479 5.05 4.42 -10.04
N ARG A 480 4.21 3.63 -10.72
CA ARG A 480 2.77 3.39 -10.43
C ARG A 480 1.87 4.61 -10.42
N ARG A 481 2.29 5.70 -11.05
CA ARG A 481 1.47 6.91 -11.14
C ARG A 481 0.61 6.93 -12.39
N ASP A 482 1.07 6.24 -13.43
CA ASP A 482 0.48 6.32 -14.77
C ASP A 482 0.09 4.94 -15.26
N ILE A 483 -0.96 4.90 -16.08
CA ILE A 483 -1.34 3.70 -16.82
C ILE A 483 -0.42 3.56 -18.03
N TRP A 484 0.00 2.34 -18.32
CA TRP A 484 0.92 2.04 -19.42
C TRP A 484 0.21 2.14 -20.78
N TRP A 485 0.43 3.24 -21.53
CA TRP A 485 -0.30 3.52 -22.78
C TRP A 485 0.52 3.38 -24.08
N SER A 486 1.82 3.67 -24.06
CA SER A 486 2.61 3.77 -25.30
C SER A 486 2.87 2.41 -25.95
N ALA A 487 2.25 2.17 -27.10
CA ALA A 487 2.48 0.97 -27.91
C ALA A 487 3.44 1.22 -29.10
N ASP A 488 3.62 2.47 -29.50
CA ASP A 488 4.16 2.82 -30.83
C ASP A 488 5.68 2.64 -30.92
N ASP A 489 6.42 2.87 -29.84
CA ASP A 489 7.88 2.63 -29.76
C ASP A 489 8.24 1.35 -29.00
N MET A 490 7.27 0.48 -28.71
CA MET A 490 7.47 -0.68 -27.85
C MET A 490 7.42 -2.01 -28.60
N SER A 491 8.33 -2.91 -28.23
CA SER A 491 8.35 -4.31 -28.68
C SER A 491 8.16 -5.27 -27.50
N GLY A 492 7.86 -6.53 -27.82
CA GLY A 492 7.72 -7.60 -26.82
C GLY A 492 6.63 -7.32 -25.76
N ASP A 493 6.99 -7.52 -24.49
CA ASP A 493 6.06 -7.40 -23.36
C ASP A 493 5.55 -5.97 -23.14
N GLY A 494 6.33 -4.94 -23.46
CA GLY A 494 5.90 -3.55 -23.32
C GLY A 494 4.68 -3.25 -24.17
N ARG A 495 4.70 -3.68 -25.44
CA ARG A 495 3.54 -3.56 -26.35
C ARG A 495 2.35 -4.37 -25.87
N ARG A 496 2.57 -5.59 -25.36
CA ARG A 496 1.49 -6.44 -24.82
C ARG A 496 0.77 -5.77 -23.63
N ARG A 497 1.51 -5.07 -22.76
CA ARG A 497 0.92 -4.31 -21.63
C ARG A 497 0.09 -3.11 -22.10
N ALA A 498 0.53 -2.39 -23.12
CA ALA A 498 -0.24 -1.28 -23.70
C ALA A 498 -1.54 -1.78 -24.36
N VAL A 499 -1.44 -2.82 -25.20
CA VAL A 499 -2.60 -3.46 -25.84
C VAL A 499 -3.56 -4.05 -24.81
N TRP A 500 -3.04 -4.56 -23.69
CA TRP A 500 -3.83 -5.04 -22.57
C TRP A 500 -4.72 -3.94 -21.99
N ASN A 501 -4.13 -2.78 -21.62
CA ASN A 501 -4.87 -1.67 -21.04
C ASN A 501 -5.95 -1.14 -21.99
N ALA A 502 -5.63 -1.00 -23.28
CA ALA A 502 -6.59 -0.59 -24.31
C ALA A 502 -7.74 -1.61 -24.47
N SER A 503 -7.43 -2.91 -24.47
CA SER A 503 -8.45 -3.97 -24.55
C SER A 503 -9.32 -4.02 -23.30
N LEU A 504 -8.74 -3.81 -22.12
CA LEU A 504 -9.46 -3.78 -20.86
C LEU A 504 -10.46 -2.61 -20.82
N LEU A 505 -10.05 -1.43 -21.29
CA LEU A 505 -10.95 -0.29 -21.42
C LEU A 505 -12.08 -0.57 -22.42
N ALA A 506 -11.74 -0.98 -23.65
CA ALA A 506 -12.73 -1.14 -24.71
C ALA A 506 -13.74 -2.27 -24.43
N ASP A 507 -13.24 -3.44 -24.02
CA ASP A 507 -14.05 -4.66 -24.00
C ASP A 507 -14.71 -4.93 -22.64
N VAL A 508 -14.20 -4.31 -21.57
CA VAL A 508 -14.65 -4.56 -20.20
C VAL A 508 -15.18 -3.28 -19.56
N ALA A 509 -14.35 -2.24 -19.40
CA ALA A 509 -14.79 -1.00 -18.76
C ALA A 509 -15.88 -0.28 -19.57
N GLY A 510 -15.76 -0.26 -20.90
CA GLY A 510 -16.76 0.29 -21.81
C GLY A 510 -18.11 -0.41 -21.69
N SER A 511 -18.11 -1.74 -21.55
CA SER A 511 -19.35 -2.49 -21.30
C SER A 511 -19.98 -2.14 -19.94
N CYS A 512 -19.17 -1.93 -18.90
CA CYS A 512 -19.66 -1.46 -17.61
C CYS A 512 -20.25 -0.04 -17.72
N TYR A 513 -19.64 0.84 -18.50
CA TYR A 513 -20.16 2.19 -18.71
C TYR A 513 -21.49 2.19 -19.48
N CYS A 514 -21.63 1.36 -20.52
CA CYS A 514 -22.89 1.23 -21.25
C CYS A 514 -24.05 0.67 -20.40
N ARG A 515 -23.76 -0.10 -19.33
CA ARG A 515 -24.81 -0.57 -18.40
C ARG A 515 -25.20 0.47 -17.35
N LEU A 516 -24.36 1.48 -17.16
CA LEU A 516 -24.56 2.56 -16.21
C LEU A 516 -25.42 3.68 -16.80
N LEU A 517 -25.29 3.91 -18.11
CA LEU A 517 -26.16 4.76 -18.93
C LEU A 517 -27.51 4.06 -19.16
#